data_AF-A0A354Z2P3-F1
#
_entry.id   AF-A0A354Z2P3-F1
#
_cell.length_a   1.000
_cell.length_b   1.000
_cell.length_c   1.000
_cell.angle_alpha   90.00
_cell.angle_beta   90.00
_cell.angle_gamma   90.00
#
_symmetry.space_group_name_H-M   'P 1'
#
loop_
_entity.id
_entity.type
_entity.pdbx_description
1 polymer ?
#
loop_
_entity_poly.entity_id
_entity_poly.type
_entity_poly.pdbx_seq_one_letter_code
_entity_poly.pdbx_strand_id
1 'polypeptide(L)' 'GHRDPANVQIEHNSLWHISQNEWFYSAILSLEVDGVAEQVLLRDMQRHPYKAQIMHLDF' A
#
# COMPACT_ATOMS: atom_id res chain seq x y z
N GLY A 1 7.12 15.79 5.68
CA GLY A 1 7.81 14.49 5.73
C GLY A 1 8.69 14.41 6.95
N HIS A 2 8.09 14.21 8.13
CA HIS A 2 8.76 14.23 9.44
C HIS A 2 8.19 13.11 10.35
N ARG A 3 7.83 11.98 9.75
CA ARG A 3 7.59 10.75 10.50
C ARG A 3 8.70 9.79 10.14
N ASP A 4 9.20 9.10 11.16
CA ASP A 4 10.15 8.02 10.97
C ASP A 4 9.48 6.91 10.14
N PRO A 5 10.25 6.19 9.31
CA PRO A 5 9.73 5.05 8.56
C PRO A 5 9.04 4.06 9.51
N ALA A 6 7.78 3.76 9.23
CA ALA A 6 7.01 2.77 9.98
C ALA A 6 6.83 1.51 9.13
N ASN A 7 7.11 0.36 9.72
CA ASN A 7 6.76 -0.92 9.10
C ASN A 7 5.31 -1.24 9.50
N VAL A 8 4.45 -1.42 8.51
CA VAL A 8 3.03 -1.72 8.68
C VAL A 8 2.68 -3.03 8.00
N GLN A 9 1.73 -3.75 8.58
CA GLN A 9 1.18 -4.97 7.97
C GLN A 9 -0.20 -4.66 7.40
N ILE A 10 -0.44 -5.09 6.17
CA ILE A 10 -1.70 -4.85 5.45
C ILE A 10 -2.28 -6.20 5.05
N GLU A 11 -3.61 -6.32 5.14
CA GLU A 11 -4.32 -7.52 4.69
C GLU A 11 -4.19 -7.69 3.17
N HIS A 12 -3.70 -8.84 2.74
CA HIS A 12 -3.27 -9.06 1.36
C HIS A 12 -4.43 -9.10 0.36
N ASN A 13 -5.55 -9.73 0.70
CA ASN A 13 -6.66 -9.94 -0.22
C ASN A 13 -7.36 -8.62 -0.60
N SER A 14 -7.64 -7.78 0.38
CA SER A 14 -8.24 -6.46 0.20
C SER A 14 -7.33 -5.57 -0.64
N LEU A 15 -6.03 -5.56 -0.33
CA LEU A 15 -5.03 -4.86 -1.11
C LEU A 15 -4.97 -5.36 -2.55
N TRP A 16 -4.98 -6.69 -2.75
CA TRP A 16 -4.96 -7.30 -4.07
C TRP A 16 -6.15 -6.83 -4.92
N HIS A 17 -7.37 -6.84 -4.37
CA HIS A 17 -8.57 -6.38 -5.05
C HIS A 17 -8.51 -4.88 -5.39
N ILE A 18 -8.08 -4.03 -4.45
CA ILE A 18 -7.98 -2.58 -4.70
C ILE A 18 -6.92 -2.29 -5.76
N SER A 19 -5.79 -3.00 -5.74
CA SER A 19 -4.70 -2.83 -6.72
C SER A 19 -5.09 -3.16 -8.17
N GLN A 20 -6.22 -3.83 -8.40
CA GLN A 20 -6.74 -4.05 -9.76
C GLN A 20 -7.32 -2.78 -10.39
N ASN A 21 -7.56 -1.74 -9.59
CA ASN A 21 -8.07 -0.47 -10.08
C ASN A 21 -6.91 0.46 -10.45
N GLU A 22 -6.96 1.04 -11.65
CA GLU A 22 -5.89 1.91 -12.16
C GLU A 22 -5.67 3.16 -11.29
N TRP A 23 -6.73 3.70 -10.69
CA TRP A 23 -6.63 4.87 -9.80
C TRP A 23 -5.74 4.62 -8.58
N PHE A 24 -5.53 3.37 -8.17
CA PHE A 24 -4.71 3.02 -7.01
C PHE A 24 -3.26 3.50 -7.14
N TYR A 25 -2.72 3.56 -8.35
CA TYR A 25 -1.31 3.92 -8.59
C TYR A 25 -1.05 5.42 -8.66
N SER A 26 -2.09 6.26 -8.64
CA SER A 26 -1.96 7.72 -8.75
C SER A 26 -2.75 8.50 -7.70
N ALA A 27 -3.63 7.84 -6.95
CA ALA A 27 -4.41 8.47 -5.91
C ALA A 27 -3.63 8.64 -4.60
N ILE A 28 -3.99 9.70 -3.87
CA ILE A 28 -3.67 9.81 -2.44
C ILE A 28 -4.62 8.87 -1.70
N LEU A 29 -4.05 7.91 -0.98
CA LEU A 29 -4.75 6.90 -0.20
C LEU A 29 -4.80 7.31 1.27
N SER A 30 -5.85 6.88 1.97
CA SER A 30 -5.92 6.98 3.43
C SER A 30 -5.56 5.63 4.03
N LEU A 31 -4.41 5.54 4.69
CA LEU A 31 -3.96 4.36 5.40
C LEU A 31 -4.24 4.53 6.91
N GLU A 32 -4.99 3.62 7.51
CA GLU A 32 -5.23 3.61 8.95
C GLU A 32 -4.16 2.76 9.64
N VAL A 33 -3.36 3.39 10.51
CA VAL A 33 -2.33 2.75 11.32
C VAL A 33 -2.59 3.08 12.78
N ASP A 34 -2.79 2.05 13.61
CA ASP A 34 -3.08 2.20 15.05
C ASP A 34 -4.24 3.18 15.37
N GLY A 35 -5.28 3.18 14.53
CA GLY A 35 -6.45 4.05 14.67
C GLY A 35 -6.25 5.50 14.21
N VAL A 36 -5.10 5.81 13.60
CA VAL A 36 -4.80 7.12 13.01
C VAL A 36 -4.78 6.99 11.49
N ALA A 37 -5.60 7.79 10.83
CA ALA A 37 -5.60 7.89 9.37
C ALA A 37 -4.44 8.78 8.87
N GLU A 38 -3.63 8.24 7.98
CA GLU A 38 -2.55 8.92 7.28
C GLU A 38 -2.82 9.00 5.77
N GLN A 39 -2.53 10.15 5.19
CA GLN A 39 -2.56 10.30 3.73
C GLN A 39 -1.23 9.87 3.14
N VAL A 40 -1.25 8.88 2.26
CA VAL A 40 -0.08 8.28 1.63
C VAL A 40 -0.22 8.23 0.11
N LEU A 41 0.90 8.20 -0.61
CA LEU A 41 0.93 8.03 -2.07
C LEU A 41 1.79 6.82 -2.38
N LEU A 42 1.30 5.91 -3.22
CA LEU A 42 2.09 4.76 -3.62
C LEU A 42 3.33 5.21 -4.43
N ARG A 43 4.52 4.79 -3.97
CA ARG A 43 5.80 5.08 -4.62
C ARG A 43 6.34 3.90 -5.40
N ASP A 44 6.33 2.72 -4.78
CA ASP A 44 6.78 1.48 -5.40
C ASP A 44 5.93 0.29 -4.95
N MET A 45 5.82 -0.72 -5.80
CA MET A 45 5.13 -1.96 -5.53
C MET A 45 5.94 -3.15 -6.05
N GLN A 46 6.34 -4.02 -5.15
CA GLN A 46 7.04 -5.26 -5.49
C GLN A 46 6.06 -6.42 -5.51
N ARG A 47 6.02 -7.10 -6.65
CA ARG A 47 5.19 -8.29 -6.86
C ARG A 47 6.03 -9.53 -7.00
N HIS A 48 5.48 -10.66 -6.64
CA HIS A 48 6.09 -11.93 -6.94
C HIS A 48 6.22 -12.08 -8.47
N PRO A 49 7.37 -12.51 -9.03
CA PRO A 49 7.59 -12.59 -10.48
C PRO A 49 6.66 -13.52 -11.27
N TYR A 50 5.83 -14.34 -10.60
CA TYR A 50 4.97 -15.32 -11.28
C TYR A 50 3.68 -15.63 -10.50
N LYS A 51 3.68 -15.52 -9.17
CA LYS A 51 2.47 -15.67 -8.36
C LYS A 51 1.70 -14.36 -8.33
N ALA A 52 0.38 -14.46 -8.24
CA ALA A 52 -0.51 -13.33 -7.97
C ALA A 52 -0.39 -12.90 -6.49
N GLN A 53 0.78 -12.39 -6.10
CA GLN A 53 1.11 -12.01 -4.74
C GLN A 53 1.91 -10.70 -4.75
N ILE A 54 1.55 -9.80 -3.84
CA ILE A 54 2.24 -8.54 -3.57
C ILE A 54 3.14 -8.82 -2.38
N MET A 55 4.42 -8.49 -2.51
CA MET A 55 5.44 -8.77 -1.49
C MET A 55 5.74 -7.55 -0.63
N HIS A 56 5.76 -6.36 -1.25
CA HIS A 56 6.14 -5.12 -0.57
C HIS A 56 5.50 -3.91 -1.25
N LEU A 57 5.23 -2.87 -0.48
CA LEU A 57 4.73 -1.58 -0.91
C LEU A 57 5.51 -0.48 -0.21
N ASP A 58 5.94 0.51 -0.98
CA ASP A 58 6.50 1.75 -0.46
C ASP A 58 5.51 2.89 -0.67
N PHE A 59 5.29 3.66 0.40
CA PHE A 59 4.41 4.81 0.48
C PHE A 59 5.23 6.09 0.80
#